data_AF-A0A971F039-F1
#
_entry.id   AF-A0A971F039-F1
#
_cell.length_a   1.000
_cell.length_b   1.000
_cell.length_c   1.000
_cell.angle_alpha   90.00
_cell.angle_beta   90.00
_cell.angle_gamma   90.00
#
_symmetry.space_group_name_H-M   'P 1'
#
loop_
_entity.id
_entity.type
_entity.pdbx_description
1 polymer ?
#
loop_
_entity_poly.entity_id
_entity_poly.type
_entity_poly.pdbx_seq_one_letter_code
_entity_poly.pdbx_strand_id
1 'polypeptide(L)'
;MGEEKKRKIISASEAKSGKSTTGRTTTKKTAPKQSAPRKTAPEKTVDPGKAEVPDKAEPEIVEYESSSRPAGKKSAGGLRIGAVVLWVLAILFEVGTIYMLNIAETTFAIIGIILDAICCIAGSLLWKKANRISPTRSKNKLVAFLWNQMGVIACLVAFIPLGLFLLLKADKISPKMKKIIAAIAAVAFLGSTGASIDYNPPTPESVAQAEAEAQMVNADFDGNVFWTRWGKSYHLDENCQALARSETLISGTLEEAFEAKRNDPCDFCAGGAETE
;
A
#
# COMPACT_ATOMS: atom_id res chain seq x y z
N MET A 1 -3.44 -70.13 10.94
CA MET A 1 -4.74 -69.42 10.88
C MET A 1 -4.43 -68.00 10.43
N GLY A 2 -4.81 -67.52 9.24
CA GLY A 2 -5.46 -68.18 8.10
C GLY A 2 -6.82 -67.57 7.76
N GLU A 3 -6.89 -66.81 6.65
CA GLU A 3 -8.07 -66.13 6.05
C GLU A 3 -8.80 -65.11 6.97
N GLU A 4 -9.37 -63.99 6.53
CA GLU A 4 -9.98 -63.50 5.27
C GLU A 4 -11.45 -63.87 4.99
N LYS A 5 -12.36 -62.90 5.21
CA LYS A 5 -13.56 -62.56 4.41
C LYS A 5 -14.12 -61.22 4.93
N LYS A 6 -14.41 -60.18 4.13
CA LYS A 6 -15.26 -60.01 2.92
C LYS A 6 -16.78 -60.05 3.16
N ARG A 7 -17.41 -58.86 3.07
CA ARG A 7 -18.80 -58.50 2.64
C ARG A 7 -18.98 -56.99 2.94
N LYS A 8 -19.46 -56.06 2.09
CA LYS A 8 -20.32 -56.05 0.87
C LYS A 8 -21.74 -56.57 1.18
N ILE A 9 -22.87 -55.98 0.74
CA ILE A 9 -23.24 -55.13 -0.42
C ILE A 9 -23.86 -53.76 0.05
N ILE A 10 -24.47 -52.84 -0.71
CA ILE A 10 -25.21 -52.87 -2.01
C ILE A 10 -25.01 -51.58 -2.87
N SER A 11 -26.10 -51.02 -3.42
CA SER A 11 -26.26 -49.89 -4.37
C SER A 11 -25.64 -48.55 -3.97
N ALA A 12 -25.19 -47.67 -4.87
CA ALA A 12 -25.30 -47.57 -6.34
C ALA A 12 -26.69 -47.20 -6.94
N SER A 13 -26.82 -45.94 -7.36
CA SER A 13 -27.45 -45.52 -8.63
C SER A 13 -26.73 -44.25 -9.11
N GLU A 14 -26.63 -44.04 -10.43
CA GLU A 14 -25.80 -43.00 -11.04
C GLU A 14 -26.61 -42.09 -11.99
N ALA A 15 -26.09 -40.88 -12.27
CA ALA A 15 -26.27 -40.15 -13.55
C ALA A 15 -27.70 -39.61 -13.84
N LYS A 16 -27.97 -38.71 -14.82
CA LYS A 16 -27.13 -37.86 -15.70
C LYS A 16 -27.95 -36.68 -16.29
N SER A 17 -27.27 -35.56 -16.58
CA SER A 17 -27.40 -34.70 -17.79
C SER A 17 -28.76 -34.41 -18.48
N GLY A 18 -29.11 -33.13 -18.59
CA GLY A 18 -29.97 -32.51 -19.64
C GLY A 18 -30.38 -31.09 -19.21
N LYS A 19 -30.26 -29.96 -19.94
CA LYS A 19 -30.20 -29.56 -21.37
C LYS A 19 -31.57 -29.34 -22.07
N SER A 20 -31.65 -28.27 -22.87
CA SER A 20 -32.81 -27.68 -23.61
C SER A 20 -33.71 -26.79 -22.74
N THR A 21 -33.88 -25.48 -23.00
CA THR A 21 -34.57 -24.76 -24.12
C THR A 21 -36.11 -24.94 -24.10
N THR A 22 -36.98 -24.01 -24.53
CA THR A 22 -36.86 -22.97 -25.59
C THR A 22 -37.97 -21.89 -25.50
N GLY A 23 -37.80 -20.74 -26.18
CA GLY A 23 -38.88 -19.77 -26.55
C GLY A 23 -38.63 -18.35 -26.03
N ARG A 24 -38.46 -17.26 -26.81
CA ARG A 24 -38.88 -16.87 -28.18
C ARG A 24 -40.41 -16.68 -28.28
N THR A 25 -40.89 -15.47 -28.56
CA THR A 25 -41.29 -15.04 -29.92
C THR A 25 -41.40 -13.51 -30.11
N THR A 26 -41.01 -13.10 -31.32
CA THR A 26 -41.02 -11.81 -32.07
C THR A 26 -42.14 -10.77 -31.79
N THR A 27 -42.09 -9.50 -32.23
CA THR A 27 -41.23 -8.81 -33.25
C THR A 27 -40.78 -7.39 -32.77
N LYS A 28 -40.86 -6.19 -33.41
CA LYS A 28 -41.35 -5.66 -34.72
C LYS A 28 -40.62 -4.33 -35.09
N LYS A 29 -40.87 -3.80 -36.31
CA LYS A 29 -40.53 -2.43 -36.79
C LYS A 29 -41.51 -1.40 -36.19
N THR A 30 -41.25 -0.08 -36.06
CA THR A 30 -40.94 0.90 -37.14
C THR A 30 -40.31 2.21 -36.67
N ALA A 31 -39.48 2.83 -37.53
CA ALA A 31 -39.38 4.29 -37.68
C ALA A 31 -40.23 4.73 -38.90
N PRO A 32 -40.61 6.02 -39.05
CA PRO A 32 -39.82 6.84 -40.00
C PRO A 32 -39.82 8.39 -39.81
N LYS A 33 -38.90 9.00 -40.58
CA LYS A 33 -38.97 10.33 -41.26
C LYS A 33 -38.65 11.65 -40.51
N GLN A 34 -38.01 12.52 -41.29
CA GLN A 34 -37.62 13.91 -40.99
C GLN A 34 -38.68 14.90 -41.50
N SER A 35 -38.72 16.11 -40.95
CA SER A 35 -39.17 17.32 -41.68
C SER A 35 -38.63 18.62 -41.05
N ALA A 36 -38.30 19.59 -41.90
CA ALA A 36 -37.94 20.98 -41.64
C ALA A 36 -38.54 21.82 -42.81
N PRO A 37 -38.36 23.17 -42.97
CA PRO A 37 -37.59 24.16 -42.19
C PRO A 37 -38.33 25.52 -41.99
N ARG A 38 -37.57 26.63 -41.85
CA ARG A 38 -37.94 28.08 -41.88
C ARG A 38 -38.61 28.64 -40.59
N LYS A 39 -38.38 29.91 -40.19
CA LYS A 39 -37.96 31.12 -40.93
C LYS A 39 -36.78 31.91 -40.31
N THR A 40 -36.17 32.75 -41.15
CA THR A 40 -35.07 33.74 -40.96
C THR A 40 -35.49 35.00 -40.17
N ALA A 41 -34.64 35.57 -39.27
CA ALA A 41 -33.63 36.66 -39.47
C ALA A 41 -34.27 38.09 -39.55
N PRO A 42 -33.56 39.24 -39.46
CA PRO A 42 -32.11 39.56 -39.53
C PRO A 42 -31.44 39.67 -38.13
N GLU A 43 -30.12 39.66 -37.91
CA GLU A 43 -28.93 40.19 -38.62
C GLU A 43 -28.68 41.71 -38.48
N LYS A 44 -27.49 42.08 -37.99
CA LYS A 44 -26.79 43.31 -38.39
C LYS A 44 -25.28 43.06 -38.36
N THR A 45 -24.65 43.16 -39.53
CA THR A 45 -23.25 42.80 -39.81
C THR A 45 -22.33 44.02 -39.84
N VAL A 46 -21.09 43.89 -39.32
CA VAL A 46 -19.93 44.75 -39.63
C VAL A 46 -18.65 43.90 -39.53
N ASP A 47 -17.79 44.03 -40.54
CA ASP A 47 -16.46 43.41 -40.73
C ASP A 47 -15.74 44.29 -41.82
N PRO A 48 -14.41 44.27 -42.07
CA PRO A 48 -13.33 43.52 -41.42
C PRO A 48 -12.08 44.35 -41.02
N GLY A 49 -11.13 43.73 -40.28
CA GLY A 49 -10.00 44.46 -39.68
C GLY A 49 -8.72 43.69 -39.30
N LYS A 50 -8.31 42.66 -40.05
CA LYS A 50 -6.96 42.03 -40.12
C LYS A 50 -5.92 42.36 -39.01
N ALA A 51 -5.65 41.42 -38.10
CA ALA A 51 -4.28 41.16 -37.57
C ALA A 51 -4.15 39.74 -36.95
N GLU A 52 -3.01 39.10 -37.25
CA GLU A 52 -2.24 38.06 -36.54
C GLU A 52 -2.88 37.06 -35.54
N VAL A 53 -2.58 35.77 -35.77
CA VAL A 53 -2.72 34.66 -34.82
C VAL A 53 -1.40 34.51 -34.03
N PRO A 54 -1.39 34.60 -32.69
CA PRO A 54 -0.24 34.23 -31.88
C PRO A 54 -0.11 32.70 -31.73
N ASP A 55 1.10 32.25 -31.44
CA ASP A 55 1.51 30.86 -31.56
C ASP A 55 0.96 29.90 -30.49
N LYS A 56 1.25 28.60 -30.66
CA LYS A 56 0.95 27.56 -29.67
C LYS A 56 1.58 27.88 -28.30
N ALA A 57 0.76 28.09 -27.28
CA ALA A 57 1.19 27.86 -25.91
C ALA A 57 1.32 26.36 -25.67
N GLU A 58 2.55 25.86 -25.58
CA GLU A 58 2.85 24.52 -25.09
C GLU A 58 2.54 24.49 -23.57
N PRO A 59 1.82 23.48 -23.04
CA PRO A 59 1.41 23.48 -21.64
C PRO A 59 2.64 23.25 -20.73
N GLU A 60 3.06 24.31 -20.05
CA GLU A 60 4.11 24.26 -19.03
C GLU A 60 3.75 23.23 -17.96
N ILE A 61 4.59 22.21 -17.81
CA ILE A 61 4.42 21.16 -16.80
C ILE A 61 4.80 21.71 -15.43
N VAL A 62 3.85 22.41 -14.81
CA VAL A 62 3.95 22.83 -13.40
C VAL A 62 4.04 21.56 -12.53
N GLU A 63 5.28 21.22 -12.15
CA GLU A 63 5.56 20.10 -11.27
C GLU A 63 5.06 20.46 -9.87
N TYR A 64 3.84 19.99 -9.56
CA TYR A 64 3.19 20.16 -8.26
C TYR A 64 4.04 19.50 -7.16
N GLU A 65 4.92 20.28 -6.54
CA GLU A 65 5.60 19.87 -5.32
C GLU A 65 4.56 19.80 -4.20
N SER A 66 4.27 18.58 -3.75
CA SER A 66 3.23 18.26 -2.76
C SER A 66 3.65 18.68 -1.35
N SER A 67 3.76 20.00 -1.14
CA SER A 67 4.24 20.64 0.10
C SER A 67 3.09 21.20 0.96
N SER A 68 2.07 20.38 1.21
CA SER A 68 1.16 20.56 2.35
C SER A 68 0.89 19.22 3.03
N ARG A 69 1.17 19.16 4.35
CA ARG A 69 0.74 18.10 5.26
C ARG A 69 0.87 18.59 6.71
N PRO A 70 -0.22 19.10 7.31
CA PRO A 70 -0.41 19.11 8.76
C PRO A 70 -0.47 17.66 9.32
N ALA A 71 -0.74 17.53 10.61
CA ALA A 71 -1.08 16.28 11.31
C ALA A 71 -0.15 15.05 11.12
N GLY A 72 0.73 14.82 12.09
CA GLY A 72 1.13 13.44 12.48
C GLY A 72 1.87 12.57 11.45
N LYS A 73 2.82 13.13 10.67
CA LYS A 73 3.59 12.37 9.66
C LYS A 73 4.35 11.16 10.24
N LYS A 74 3.78 9.96 10.12
CA LYS A 74 4.52 8.69 10.21
C LYS A 74 5.58 8.68 9.09
N SER A 75 6.84 8.99 9.38
CA SER A 75 7.86 9.23 8.36
C SER A 75 8.27 7.95 7.62
N ALA A 76 7.82 7.79 6.38
CA ALA A 76 8.21 6.68 5.52
C ALA A 76 9.70 6.71 5.14
N GLY A 77 10.30 7.89 5.04
CA GLY A 77 11.75 8.05 4.83
C GLY A 77 12.54 7.46 6.00
N GLY A 78 12.18 7.84 7.24
CA GLY A 78 12.79 7.29 8.46
C GLY A 78 12.64 5.78 8.57
N LEU A 79 11.48 5.23 8.20
CA LEU A 79 11.24 3.78 8.17
C LEU A 79 12.12 3.05 7.14
N ARG A 80 12.36 3.63 5.95
CA ARG A 80 13.30 3.06 4.95
C ARG A 80 14.74 3.13 5.42
N ILE A 81 15.16 4.25 6.02
CA ILE A 81 16.51 4.39 6.58
C ILE A 81 16.73 3.35 7.68
N GLY A 82 15.78 3.19 8.61
CA GLY A 82 15.83 2.15 9.64
C GLY A 82 15.89 0.72 9.07
N ALA A 83 15.15 0.44 7.99
CA ALA A 83 15.21 -0.85 7.30
C ALA A 83 16.61 -1.12 6.71
N VAL A 84 17.19 -0.15 6.00
CA VAL A 84 18.53 -0.28 5.41
C VAL A 84 19.61 -0.41 6.49
N VAL A 85 19.52 0.33 7.59
CA VAL A 85 20.43 0.20 8.74
C VAL A 85 20.35 -1.20 9.35
N LEU A 86 19.16 -1.78 9.50
CA LEU A 86 19.00 -3.16 9.98
C LEU A 86 19.56 -4.20 9.00
N TRP A 87 19.44 -4.00 7.68
CA TRP A 87 20.06 -4.90 6.70
C TRP A 87 21.59 -4.78 6.67
N VAL A 88 22.16 -3.59 6.88
CA VAL A 88 23.61 -3.42 7.07
C VAL A 88 24.07 -4.10 8.36
N LEU A 89 23.30 -3.98 9.46
CA LEU A 89 23.60 -4.67 10.72
C LEU A 89 23.50 -6.19 10.60
N ALA A 90 22.56 -6.71 9.80
CA ALA A 90 22.46 -8.12 9.45
C ALA A 90 23.76 -8.61 8.78
N ILE A 91 24.21 -7.93 7.72
CA ILE A 91 25.48 -8.21 7.04
C ILE A 91 26.70 -8.16 7.98
N LEU A 92 26.69 -7.31 9.03
CA LEU A 92 27.73 -7.31 10.07
C LEU A 92 27.66 -8.55 10.98
N PHE A 93 26.46 -9.02 11.34
CA PHE A 93 26.28 -10.29 12.06
C PHE A 93 26.64 -11.51 11.20
N GLU A 94 26.39 -11.48 9.89
CA GLU A 94 26.82 -12.49 8.93
C GLU A 94 28.36 -12.58 8.87
N VAL A 95 29.06 -11.45 8.71
CA VAL A 95 30.53 -11.40 8.73
C VAL A 95 31.10 -11.88 10.08
N GLY A 96 30.47 -11.46 11.20
CA GLY A 96 30.81 -11.94 12.54
C GLY A 96 30.59 -13.46 12.70
N THR A 97 29.50 -14.00 12.14
CA THR A 97 29.20 -15.44 12.12
C THR A 97 30.28 -16.20 11.36
N ILE A 98 30.64 -15.76 10.16
CA ILE A 98 31.71 -16.37 9.36
C ILE A 98 33.05 -16.33 10.10
N TYR A 99 33.38 -15.24 10.79
CA TYR A 99 34.57 -15.15 11.64
C TYR A 99 34.54 -16.19 12.78
N MET A 100 33.45 -16.27 13.54
CA MET A 100 33.29 -17.24 14.64
C MET A 100 33.42 -18.69 14.13
N LEU A 101 32.84 -19.01 12.97
CA LEU A 101 32.97 -20.32 12.35
C LEU A 101 34.41 -20.65 11.88
N ASN A 102 35.20 -19.65 11.47
CA ASN A 102 36.61 -19.84 11.11
C ASN A 102 37.51 -20.14 12.31
N ILE A 103 37.17 -19.65 13.50
CA ILE A 103 37.84 -20.02 14.78
C ILE A 103 37.18 -21.23 15.45
N ALA A 104 36.28 -21.94 14.75
CA ALA A 104 35.50 -23.09 15.23
C ALA A 104 34.58 -22.82 16.44
N GLU A 105 34.29 -21.56 16.77
CA GLU A 105 33.40 -21.19 17.86
C GLU A 105 31.94 -21.19 17.40
N THR A 106 31.34 -22.38 17.47
CA THR A 106 30.00 -22.63 16.88
C THR A 106 28.84 -22.05 17.69
N THR A 107 29.03 -21.69 18.96
CA THR A 107 27.98 -21.16 19.84
C THR A 107 27.61 -19.74 19.45
N PHE A 108 28.62 -18.86 19.38
CA PHE A 108 28.42 -17.47 18.97
C PHE A 108 28.03 -17.35 17.49
N ALA A 109 28.46 -18.29 16.64
CA ALA A 109 27.98 -18.37 15.26
C ALA A 109 26.47 -18.67 15.17
N ILE A 110 25.93 -19.61 15.97
CA ILE A 110 24.48 -19.89 15.99
C ILE A 110 23.69 -18.67 16.49
N ILE A 111 24.22 -17.95 17.49
CA ILE A 111 23.63 -16.69 17.97
C ILE A 111 23.64 -15.63 16.85
N GLY A 112 24.75 -15.50 16.11
CA GLY A 112 24.88 -14.58 14.98
C GLY A 112 23.85 -14.83 13.87
N ILE A 113 23.62 -16.09 13.49
CA ILE A 113 22.59 -16.48 12.50
C ILE A 113 21.18 -16.06 12.97
N ILE A 114 20.88 -16.19 14.26
CA ILE A 114 19.59 -15.79 14.83
C ILE A 114 19.44 -14.26 14.84
N LEU A 115 20.51 -13.51 15.17
CA LEU A 115 20.51 -12.06 15.17
C LEU A 115 20.41 -11.46 13.75
N ASP A 116 21.10 -12.04 12.77
CA ASP A 116 20.94 -11.70 11.35
C ASP A 116 19.48 -11.89 10.92
N ALA A 117 18.91 -13.08 11.16
CA ALA A 117 17.54 -13.40 10.76
C ALA A 117 16.52 -12.40 11.37
N ILE A 118 16.72 -12.01 12.63
CA ILE A 118 15.88 -11.00 13.31
C ILE A 118 16.05 -9.61 12.66
N CYS A 119 17.28 -9.19 12.35
CA CYS A 119 17.54 -7.91 11.69
C CYS A 119 16.98 -7.86 10.26
N CYS A 120 17.15 -8.93 9.49
CA CYS A 120 16.55 -9.14 8.17
C CYS A 120 15.02 -9.00 8.22
N ILE A 121 14.34 -9.74 9.12
CA ILE A 121 12.88 -9.68 9.29
C ILE A 121 12.43 -8.28 9.72
N ALA A 122 13.08 -7.70 10.73
CA ALA A 122 12.73 -6.38 11.25
C ALA A 122 12.87 -5.28 10.19
N GLY A 123 13.96 -5.30 9.41
CA GLY A 123 14.14 -4.39 8.27
C GLY A 123 13.06 -4.55 7.22
N SER A 124 12.70 -5.79 6.87
CA SER A 124 11.60 -6.09 5.93
C SER A 124 10.23 -5.65 6.44
N LEU A 125 9.96 -5.71 7.75
CA LEU A 125 8.73 -5.18 8.36
C LEU A 125 8.70 -3.64 8.30
N LEU A 126 9.81 -2.96 8.58
CA LEU A 126 9.91 -1.50 8.44
C LEU A 126 9.74 -1.06 6.97
N TRP A 127 10.33 -1.78 6.01
CA TRP A 127 10.19 -1.48 4.58
C TRP A 127 8.75 -1.67 4.09
N LYS A 128 8.10 -2.78 4.46
CA LYS A 128 6.67 -3.00 4.15
C LYS A 128 5.78 -1.90 4.73
N LYS A 129 6.05 -1.46 5.96
CA LYS A 129 5.35 -0.32 6.60
C LYS A 129 5.59 1.00 5.86
N ALA A 130 6.83 1.28 5.44
CA ALA A 130 7.15 2.47 4.64
C ALA A 130 6.44 2.49 3.28
N ASN A 131 6.33 1.34 2.62
CA ASN A 131 5.63 1.18 1.35
C ASN A 131 4.09 1.29 1.48
N ARG A 132 3.50 1.11 2.67
CA ARG A 132 2.08 1.46 2.92
C ARG A 132 1.84 2.95 3.13
N ILE A 133 2.85 3.70 3.58
CA ILE A 133 2.75 5.15 3.81
C ILE A 133 3.16 5.97 2.58
N SER A 134 4.04 5.41 1.74
CA SER A 134 4.46 5.99 0.47
C SER A 134 4.74 4.85 -0.53
N PRO A 135 3.72 4.34 -1.23
CA PRO A 135 3.89 3.29 -2.22
C PRO A 135 4.72 3.77 -3.41
N THR A 136 5.24 2.83 -4.20
CA THR A 136 5.95 3.17 -5.44
C THR A 136 4.97 3.54 -6.55
N ARG A 137 5.15 4.72 -7.15
CA ARG A 137 4.37 5.20 -8.31
C ARG A 137 4.95 4.73 -9.65
N SER A 138 5.86 3.75 -9.64
CA SER A 138 6.46 3.18 -10.85
C SER A 138 5.42 2.45 -11.71
N LYS A 139 5.15 3.00 -12.91
CA LYS A 139 4.35 2.34 -13.95
C LYS A 139 5.01 1.04 -14.47
N ASN A 140 6.33 0.90 -14.31
CA ASN A 140 7.08 -0.29 -14.71
C ASN A 140 6.89 -1.42 -13.69
N LYS A 141 6.21 -2.50 -14.11
CA LYS A 141 5.86 -3.65 -13.24
C LYS A 141 7.08 -4.31 -12.59
N LEU A 142 8.21 -4.42 -13.29
CA LEU A 142 9.45 -5.00 -12.73
C LEU A 142 10.05 -4.14 -11.61
N VAL A 143 10.09 -2.81 -11.79
CA VAL A 143 10.60 -1.88 -10.77
C VAL A 143 9.67 -1.82 -9.56
N ALA A 144 8.34 -1.85 -9.80
CA ALA A 144 7.35 -1.91 -8.72
C ALA A 144 7.46 -3.21 -7.92
N PHE A 145 7.65 -4.36 -8.59
CA PHE A 145 7.90 -5.66 -7.94
C PHE A 145 9.18 -5.64 -7.10
N LEU A 146 10.30 -5.20 -7.68
CA LEU A 146 11.61 -5.13 -7.00
C LEU A 146 11.53 -4.24 -5.74
N TRP A 147 10.92 -3.06 -5.86
CA TRP A 147 10.73 -2.11 -4.76
C TRP A 147 9.86 -2.64 -3.62
N ASN A 148 8.81 -3.42 -3.96
CA ASN A 148 7.92 -4.00 -2.97
C ASN A 148 8.52 -5.26 -2.30
N GLN A 149 9.36 -6.02 -3.00
CA GLN A 149 10.04 -7.21 -2.47
C GLN A 149 11.48 -6.95 -1.96
N MET A 150 11.87 -5.70 -1.70
CA MET A 150 13.22 -5.35 -1.20
C MET A 150 13.64 -6.14 0.05
N GLY A 151 12.70 -6.50 0.93
CA GLY A 151 12.99 -7.35 2.09
C GLY A 151 13.49 -8.75 1.72
N VAL A 152 12.90 -9.38 0.70
CA VAL A 152 13.35 -10.68 0.17
C VAL A 152 14.72 -10.56 -0.47
N ILE A 153 14.97 -9.47 -1.19
CA ILE A 153 16.25 -9.18 -1.84
C ILE A 153 17.34 -8.96 -0.77
N ALA A 154 17.02 -8.24 0.31
CA ALA A 154 17.92 -8.04 1.44
C ALA A 154 18.25 -9.35 2.16
N CYS A 155 17.27 -10.22 2.45
CA CYS A 155 17.53 -11.55 3.01
C CYS A 155 18.44 -12.38 2.10
N LEU A 156 18.24 -12.34 0.78
CA LEU A 156 19.10 -13.07 -0.16
C LEU A 156 20.54 -12.53 -0.14
N VAL A 157 20.73 -11.21 -0.13
CA VAL A 157 22.06 -10.59 -0.05
C VAL A 157 22.72 -10.88 1.30
N ALA A 158 21.97 -10.87 2.40
CA ALA A 158 22.48 -11.11 3.75
C ALA A 158 22.97 -12.54 3.97
N PHE A 159 22.24 -13.57 3.51
CA PHE A 159 22.56 -14.99 3.74
C PHE A 159 23.46 -15.65 2.68
N ILE A 160 23.71 -15.00 1.53
CA ILE A 160 24.59 -15.53 0.47
C ILE A 160 26.02 -15.82 0.97
N PRO A 161 26.67 -14.94 1.76
CA PRO A 161 28.04 -15.17 2.26
C PRO A 161 28.18 -16.45 3.09
N LEU A 162 27.29 -16.70 4.05
CA LEU A 162 27.29 -17.91 4.89
C LEU A 162 26.87 -19.14 4.08
N GLY A 163 25.91 -19.00 3.16
CA GLY A 163 25.55 -20.07 2.23
C GLY A 163 26.78 -20.55 1.44
N LEU A 164 27.52 -19.62 0.83
CA LEU A 164 28.79 -19.90 0.15
C LEU A 164 29.85 -20.46 1.10
N PHE A 165 29.99 -19.90 2.30
CA PHE A 165 30.98 -20.35 3.28
C PHE A 165 30.72 -21.79 3.76
N LEU A 166 29.48 -22.14 4.11
CA LEU A 166 29.11 -23.48 4.56
C LEU A 166 29.27 -24.54 3.46
N LEU A 167 29.01 -24.17 2.20
CA LEU A 167 29.24 -25.03 1.05
C LEU A 167 30.74 -25.21 0.74
N LEU A 168 31.51 -24.12 0.67
CA LEU A 168 32.85 -24.10 0.06
C LEU A 168 34.03 -24.06 1.05
N LYS A 169 33.80 -23.64 2.31
CA LYS A 169 34.88 -23.28 3.27
C LYS A 169 34.71 -23.85 4.68
N ALA A 170 33.61 -24.51 5.00
CA ALA A 170 33.42 -25.19 6.28
C ALA A 170 34.12 -26.57 6.31
N ASP A 171 35.46 -26.58 6.32
CA ASP A 171 36.32 -27.75 6.57
C ASP A 171 36.74 -27.83 8.06
N LYS A 172 36.97 -26.67 8.70
CA LYS A 172 37.32 -26.52 10.13
C LYS A 172 36.24 -26.98 11.12
N ILE A 173 35.01 -27.24 10.65
CA ILE A 173 33.86 -27.56 11.50
C ILE A 173 33.61 -29.08 11.50
N SER A 174 33.41 -29.67 12.69
CA SER A 174 33.13 -31.11 12.79
C SER A 174 31.91 -31.53 11.93
N PRO A 175 31.93 -32.70 11.26
CA PRO A 175 30.86 -33.08 10.33
C PRO A 175 29.45 -33.15 10.93
N LYS A 176 29.34 -33.38 12.24
CA LYS A 176 28.07 -33.34 12.98
C LYS A 176 27.59 -31.89 13.17
N MET A 177 28.47 -30.99 13.64
CA MET A 177 28.08 -29.60 13.89
C MET A 177 27.87 -28.81 12.59
N LYS A 178 28.64 -29.11 11.52
CA LYS A 178 28.40 -28.54 10.18
C LYS A 178 26.98 -28.80 9.68
N LYS A 179 26.45 -30.01 9.88
CA LYS A 179 25.06 -30.36 9.52
C LYS A 179 24.04 -29.60 10.34
N ILE A 180 24.29 -29.41 11.65
CA ILE A 180 23.42 -28.64 12.55
C ILE A 180 23.39 -27.16 12.14
N ILE A 181 24.55 -26.54 11.95
CA ILE A 181 24.66 -25.13 11.54
C ILE A 181 24.04 -24.91 10.17
N ALA A 182 24.28 -25.79 9.19
CA ALA A 182 23.65 -25.70 7.87
C ALA A 182 22.12 -25.85 7.91
N ALA A 183 21.59 -26.71 8.80
CA ALA A 183 20.15 -26.82 9.01
C ALA A 183 19.56 -25.56 9.67
N ILE A 184 20.23 -25.00 10.69
CA ILE A 184 19.82 -23.75 11.35
C ILE A 184 19.86 -22.58 10.35
N ALA A 185 20.95 -22.42 9.58
CA ALA A 185 21.08 -21.39 8.56
C ALA A 185 20.01 -21.52 7.46
N ALA A 186 19.72 -22.74 6.99
CA ALA A 186 18.65 -22.97 6.01
C ALA A 186 17.26 -22.61 6.56
N VAL A 187 16.95 -22.98 7.80
CA VAL A 187 15.68 -22.62 8.46
C VAL A 187 15.59 -21.11 8.71
N ALA A 188 16.68 -20.47 9.13
CA ALA A 188 16.77 -19.03 9.34
C ALA A 188 16.59 -18.25 8.03
N PHE A 189 17.24 -18.67 6.94
CA PHE A 189 17.10 -18.08 5.62
C PHE A 189 15.68 -18.24 5.06
N LEU A 190 15.11 -19.45 5.12
CA LEU A 190 13.75 -19.70 4.63
C LEU A 190 12.69 -18.98 5.46
N GLY A 191 12.83 -18.95 6.78
CA GLY A 191 11.94 -18.23 7.69
C GLY A 191 12.00 -16.71 7.51
N SER A 192 13.21 -16.14 7.45
CA SER A 192 13.40 -14.70 7.22
C SER A 192 12.93 -14.27 5.83
N THR A 193 13.19 -15.08 4.80
CA THR A 193 12.67 -14.86 3.44
C THR A 193 11.14 -14.91 3.42
N GLY A 194 10.52 -15.96 3.96
CA GLY A 194 9.07 -16.13 3.99
C GLY A 194 8.33 -15.03 4.76
N ALA A 195 8.90 -14.57 5.88
CA ALA A 195 8.40 -13.44 6.64
C ALA A 195 8.63 -12.08 5.95
N SER A 196 9.62 -11.99 5.04
CA SER A 196 9.97 -10.76 4.34
C SER A 196 9.16 -10.49 3.07
N ILE A 197 8.58 -11.51 2.45
CA ILE A 197 7.67 -11.37 1.29
C ILE A 197 6.56 -10.35 1.59
N ASP A 198 6.29 -9.46 0.65
CA ASP A 198 5.06 -8.66 0.63
C ASP A 198 4.00 -9.38 -0.21
N TYR A 199 3.03 -10.01 0.48
CA TYR A 199 1.96 -10.81 -0.14
C TYR A 199 0.81 -9.96 -0.70
N ASN A 200 0.69 -8.69 -0.29
CA ASN A 200 -0.34 -7.77 -0.78
C ASN A 200 0.30 -6.41 -1.15
N PRO A 201 1.20 -6.38 -2.16
CA PRO A 201 1.94 -5.19 -2.52
C PRO A 201 1.02 -4.13 -3.14
N PRO A 202 1.18 -2.83 -2.81
CA PRO A 202 0.40 -1.77 -3.44
C PRO A 202 0.61 -1.75 -4.96
N THR A 203 -0.49 -1.79 -5.72
CA THR A 203 -0.47 -1.69 -7.19
C THR A 203 -0.61 -0.22 -7.62
N PRO A 204 -0.02 0.22 -8.75
CA PRO A 204 -0.19 1.60 -9.22
C PRO A 204 -1.65 2.03 -9.40
N GLU A 205 -2.52 1.09 -9.80
CA GLU A 205 -3.96 1.30 -9.97
C GLU A 205 -4.66 1.51 -8.61
N SER A 206 -4.43 0.63 -7.63
CA SER A 206 -4.99 0.80 -6.27
C SER A 206 -4.46 2.05 -5.56
N VAL A 207 -3.23 2.48 -5.88
CA VAL A 207 -2.64 3.71 -5.34
C VAL A 207 -3.28 4.93 -5.97
N ALA A 208 -3.46 4.95 -7.29
CA ALA A 208 -4.17 6.05 -7.96
C ALA A 208 -5.63 6.16 -7.51
N GLN A 209 -6.31 5.03 -7.25
CA GLN A 209 -7.67 5.01 -6.68
C GLN A 209 -7.69 5.58 -5.26
N ALA A 210 -6.84 5.09 -4.35
CA ALA A 210 -6.79 5.60 -2.98
C ALA A 210 -6.30 7.07 -2.90
N GLU A 211 -5.41 7.51 -3.80
CA GLU A 211 -5.00 8.91 -3.91
C GLU A 211 -6.14 9.79 -4.47
N ALA A 212 -6.98 9.28 -5.38
CA ALA A 212 -8.16 9.99 -5.89
C ALA A 212 -9.30 10.05 -4.86
N GLU A 213 -9.60 8.95 -4.15
CA GLU A 213 -10.57 8.92 -3.04
C GLU A 213 -10.15 9.88 -1.93
N ALA A 214 -8.87 9.87 -1.54
CA ALA A 214 -8.33 10.85 -0.60
C ALA A 214 -8.39 12.29 -1.16
N GLN A 215 -8.16 12.51 -2.46
CA GLN A 215 -8.29 13.85 -3.06
C GLN A 215 -9.74 14.34 -3.06
N MET A 216 -10.75 13.49 -3.28
CA MET A 216 -12.16 13.88 -3.12
C MET A 216 -12.44 14.32 -1.67
N VAL A 217 -12.06 13.48 -0.68
CA VAL A 217 -12.28 13.78 0.74
C VAL A 217 -11.51 15.04 1.22
N ASN A 218 -10.36 15.36 0.62
CA ASN A 218 -9.62 16.59 0.90
C ASN A 218 -10.06 17.78 0.01
N ALA A 219 -10.83 17.57 -1.06
CA ALA A 219 -11.43 18.65 -1.87
C ALA A 219 -12.76 19.13 -1.27
N ASP A 220 -13.46 18.25 -0.56
CA ASP A 220 -14.61 18.60 0.30
C ASP A 220 -14.18 19.25 1.64
N PHE A 221 -12.86 19.43 1.88
CA PHE A 221 -12.30 19.99 3.12
C PHE A 221 -11.22 21.05 2.84
N ASP A 222 -11.60 22.33 2.85
CA ASP A 222 -10.76 23.52 2.56
C ASP A 222 -9.55 23.74 3.51
N GLY A 223 -9.22 22.78 4.37
CA GLY A 223 -8.24 22.93 5.47
C GLY A 223 -8.74 23.77 6.65
N ASN A 224 -9.88 24.44 6.48
CA ASN A 224 -10.56 25.20 7.52
C ASN A 224 -11.45 24.28 8.36
N VAL A 225 -11.48 24.51 9.67
CA VAL A 225 -12.47 23.97 10.59
C VAL A 225 -13.40 25.10 11.06
N PHE A 226 -14.58 24.72 11.50
CA PHE A 226 -15.63 25.65 11.95
C PHE A 226 -15.82 25.51 13.46
N TRP A 227 -16.04 26.63 14.15
CA TRP A 227 -16.36 26.65 15.58
C TRP A 227 -17.25 27.83 15.94
N THR A 228 -17.84 27.77 17.13
CA THR A 228 -18.68 28.85 17.66
C THR A 228 -17.92 29.65 18.72
N ARG A 229 -18.32 30.91 18.91
CA ARG A 229 -17.71 31.81 19.90
C ARG A 229 -17.67 31.23 21.32
N TRP A 230 -18.68 30.44 21.70
CA TRP A 230 -18.86 29.92 23.07
C TRP A 230 -18.81 28.39 23.19
N GLY A 231 -18.66 27.66 22.08
CA GLY A 231 -18.53 26.20 22.10
C GLY A 231 -17.22 25.74 22.74
N LYS A 232 -17.07 24.41 22.85
CA LYS A 232 -15.78 23.76 23.11
C LYS A 232 -15.25 23.04 21.87
N SER A 233 -16.15 22.56 21.02
CA SER A 233 -15.80 21.68 19.92
C SER A 233 -15.43 22.43 18.63
N TYR A 234 -14.63 21.78 17.79
CA TYR A 234 -14.41 22.14 16.39
C TYR A 234 -15.12 21.15 15.45
N HIS A 235 -15.44 21.60 14.25
CA HIS A 235 -16.26 20.90 13.26
C HIS A 235 -15.57 20.89 11.90
N LEU A 236 -15.66 19.78 11.16
CA LEU A 236 -15.10 19.69 9.80
C LEU A 236 -16.12 20.06 8.70
N ASP A 237 -17.39 20.22 9.08
CA ASP A 237 -18.51 20.59 8.20
C ASP A 237 -19.26 21.79 8.80
N GLU A 238 -19.45 22.85 8.01
CA GLU A 238 -20.23 24.05 8.33
C GLU A 238 -21.70 23.71 8.65
N ASN A 239 -22.27 22.72 7.98
CA ASN A 239 -23.68 22.33 8.07
C ASN A 239 -23.95 21.29 9.17
N CYS A 240 -22.96 20.97 10.01
CA CYS A 240 -23.07 19.99 11.07
C CYS A 240 -24.27 20.29 12.00
N GLN A 241 -25.09 19.28 12.29
CA GLN A 241 -26.31 19.45 13.10
C GLN A 241 -26.10 20.07 14.49
N ALA A 242 -24.90 19.94 15.07
CA ALA A 242 -24.52 20.61 16.32
C ALA A 242 -24.33 22.13 16.16
N LEU A 243 -23.94 22.60 14.98
CA LEU A 243 -23.82 24.03 14.63
C LEU A 243 -25.16 24.67 14.29
N ALA A 244 -26.18 23.91 13.89
CA ALA A 244 -27.47 24.39 13.36
C ALA A 244 -28.32 25.33 14.26
N ARG A 245 -27.85 25.66 15.47
CA ARG A 245 -28.45 26.66 16.38
C ARG A 245 -27.53 27.87 16.66
N SER A 246 -26.50 28.07 15.84
CA SER A 246 -25.42 29.03 16.08
C SER A 246 -25.56 30.25 15.17
N GLU A 247 -25.80 31.42 15.75
CA GLU A 247 -25.93 32.68 15.01
C GLU A 247 -24.59 33.25 14.51
N THR A 248 -23.47 32.82 15.09
CA THR A 248 -22.13 33.25 14.70
C THR A 248 -21.18 32.06 14.60
N LEU A 249 -20.81 31.74 13.36
CA LEU A 249 -19.78 30.77 13.03
C LEU A 249 -18.44 31.50 12.84
N ILE A 250 -17.35 30.83 13.22
CA ILE A 250 -15.97 31.26 12.98
C ILE A 250 -15.31 30.12 12.20
N SER A 251 -14.67 30.46 11.08
CA SER A 251 -13.85 29.54 10.29
C SER A 251 -12.39 29.97 10.34
N GLY A 252 -11.49 28.99 10.21
CA GLY A 252 -10.05 29.16 10.20
C GLY A 252 -9.33 27.83 10.35
N THR A 253 -8.02 27.85 10.56
CA THR A 253 -7.21 26.63 10.69
C THR A 253 -7.51 25.85 11.98
N LEU A 254 -7.16 24.56 11.99
CA LEU A 254 -7.24 23.71 13.19
C LEU A 254 -6.36 24.25 14.34
N GLU A 255 -5.22 24.83 14.00
CA GLU A 255 -4.31 25.51 14.90
C GLU A 255 -4.96 26.74 15.56
N GLU A 256 -5.65 27.59 14.80
CA GLU A 256 -6.40 28.74 15.34
C GLU A 256 -7.59 28.31 16.22
N ALA A 257 -8.28 27.22 15.85
CA ALA A 257 -9.31 26.63 16.69
C ALA A 257 -8.72 26.17 18.04
N PHE A 258 -7.57 25.50 18.03
CA PHE A 258 -6.91 25.05 19.26
C PHE A 258 -6.42 26.23 20.12
N GLU A 259 -5.88 27.30 19.52
CA GLU A 259 -5.48 28.51 20.24
C GLU A 259 -6.70 29.25 20.85
N ALA A 260 -7.83 29.26 20.15
CA ALA A 260 -9.13 29.71 20.67
C ALA A 260 -9.71 28.81 21.78
N LYS A 261 -9.03 27.71 22.15
CA LYS A 261 -9.47 26.66 23.09
C LYS A 261 -10.70 25.92 22.58
N ARG A 262 -10.70 25.59 21.28
CA ARG A 262 -11.66 24.70 20.60
C ARG A 262 -10.95 23.39 20.23
N ASN A 263 -10.42 22.71 21.26
CA ASN A 263 -9.52 21.56 21.14
C ASN A 263 -10.23 20.21 21.32
N ASP A 264 -11.55 20.20 21.14
CA ASP A 264 -12.48 19.08 21.37
C ASP A 264 -13.11 18.68 20.01
N PRO A 265 -12.97 17.44 19.53
CA PRO A 265 -13.57 17.02 18.25
C PRO A 265 -15.09 16.88 18.38
N CYS A 266 -15.88 17.50 17.49
CA CYS A 266 -17.32 17.26 17.46
C CYS A 266 -17.66 15.80 17.06
N ASP A 267 -18.50 15.16 17.89
CA ASP A 267 -19.01 13.79 17.72
C ASP A 267 -19.53 13.46 16.31
N PHE A 268 -20.25 14.41 15.69
CA PHE A 268 -21.01 14.16 14.47
C PHE A 268 -20.25 14.39 13.16
N CYS A 269 -19.13 15.12 13.20
CA CYS A 269 -18.40 15.53 11.98
C CYS A 269 -16.87 15.55 12.11
N ALA A 270 -16.31 15.42 13.32
CA ALA A 270 -14.87 15.38 13.57
C ALA A 270 -14.43 14.11 14.33
N GLY A 271 -15.33 13.13 14.50
CA GLY A 271 -15.02 11.82 15.09
C GLY A 271 -14.95 11.78 16.61
N GLY A 272 -15.52 12.76 17.33
CA GLY A 272 -15.45 12.81 18.80
C GLY A 272 -15.98 11.56 19.50
N ALA A 273 -17.04 10.95 18.98
CA ALA A 273 -17.64 9.71 19.47
C ALA A 273 -16.75 8.45 19.33
N GLU A 274 -15.58 8.56 18.68
CA GLU A 274 -14.55 7.51 18.62
C GLU A 274 -13.37 7.79 19.57
N THR A 275 -13.45 8.83 20.41
CA THR A 275 -12.35 9.28 21.30
C THR A 275 -12.64 9.20 22.80
N GLU A 276 -13.82 8.70 23.20
CA GLU A 276 -14.18 8.35 24.60
C GLU A 276 -14.00 6.84 24.90
#